data_AF-A0A0P0NG86-F1
#
_entry.id   AF-A0A0P0NG86-F1
#
_cell.length_a   1.000
_cell.length_b   1.000
_cell.length_c   1.000
_cell.angle_alpha   90.00
_cell.angle_beta   90.00
_cell.angle_gamma   90.00
#
_symmetry.space_group_name_H-M   'P 1'
#
loop_
_entity.id
_entity.type
_entity.pdbx_description
1 polymer ?
#
loop_
_entity_poly.entity_id
_entity_poly.type
_entity_poly.pdbx_seq_one_letter_code
_entity_poly.pdbx_strand_id
1 'polypeptide(L)'
;MVLNIIKVSLGSFLALIFFSCTNGGHEQTVANNISKVAQDTCQLDLGKAQSIELHVGCINCHTYDEKRQFAQVPTFKEISNIDSLKLSNFIFKTRHNGYFLKDTILLNHNNKALDTLDECEKRNLIYFIKSNNRHIPQVLKVPESGEDR
;
A
#
# COMPACT_ATOMS: atom_id res chain seq x y z
N MET A 1 -2.48 -58.29 17.89
CA MET A 1 -2.32 -57.83 19.29
C MET A 1 -1.60 -56.50 19.23
N VAL A 2 -2.34 -55.38 19.16
CA VAL A 2 -2.86 -54.56 20.27
C VAL A 2 -1.82 -53.53 20.73
N LEU A 3 -2.18 -52.24 20.57
CA LEU A 3 -1.39 -51.05 20.89
C LEU A 3 -0.96 -51.02 22.36
N ASN A 4 0.33 -50.76 22.61
CA ASN A 4 0.79 -50.30 23.90
C ASN A 4 1.14 -48.81 23.85
N ILE A 5 0.31 -48.09 24.59
CA ILE A 5 0.31 -46.68 24.96
C ILE A 5 1.70 -46.28 25.48
N ILE A 6 2.42 -45.43 24.75
CA ILE A 6 3.55 -44.70 25.34
C ILE A 6 2.96 -43.52 26.12
N LYS A 7 2.71 -43.75 27.40
CA LYS A 7 2.51 -42.72 28.44
C LYS A 7 3.82 -41.92 28.55
N VAL A 8 4.00 -40.90 27.72
CA VAL A 8 5.03 -39.89 27.97
C VAL A 8 4.44 -38.88 28.95
N SER A 9 4.92 -39.01 30.18
CA SER A 9 4.70 -38.12 31.32
C SER A 9 4.75 -36.64 30.90
N LEU A 10 3.63 -35.94 31.10
CA LEU A 10 3.41 -34.51 30.90
C LEU A 10 4.14 -33.64 31.96
N GLY A 11 5.33 -34.07 32.39
CA GLY A 11 6.06 -33.50 33.52
C GLY A 11 7.32 -32.71 33.13
N SER A 12 7.64 -32.55 31.84
CA SER A 12 8.94 -32.02 31.40
C SER A 12 8.87 -30.74 30.55
N PHE A 13 7.78 -29.98 30.60
CA PHE A 13 7.63 -28.71 29.87
C PHE A 13 7.45 -27.47 30.78
N LEU A 14 7.78 -27.56 32.06
CA LEU A 14 7.57 -26.48 33.04
C LEU A 14 8.85 -25.86 33.64
N ALA A 15 10.02 -26.10 33.04
CA ALA A 15 11.30 -25.60 33.57
C ALA A 15 12.02 -24.56 32.70
N LEU A 16 11.37 -23.98 31.68
CA LEU A 16 12.00 -22.99 30.77
C LEU A 16 11.39 -21.58 30.83
N ILE A 17 10.63 -21.24 31.88
CA ILE A 17 9.91 -19.94 31.95
C ILE A 17 10.54 -18.91 32.90
N PHE A 18 11.75 -19.13 33.44
CA PHE A 18 12.30 -18.24 34.48
C PHE A 18 13.65 -17.56 34.17
N PHE A 19 14.20 -17.67 32.96
CA PHE A 19 15.45 -16.98 32.61
C PHE A 19 15.31 -16.07 31.38
N SER A 20 14.40 -15.09 31.46
CA SER A 20 14.48 -13.91 30.61
C SER A 20 14.04 -12.69 31.39
N CYS A 21 15.06 -11.96 31.87
CA CYS A 21 15.10 -10.51 32.20
C CYS A 21 15.95 -10.26 33.45
N THR A 22 17.26 -10.49 33.35
CA THR A 22 18.23 -9.74 34.16
C THR A 22 18.95 -8.77 33.23
N ASN A 23 18.52 -7.51 33.25
CA ASN A 23 19.27 -6.41 32.69
C ASN A 23 20.55 -6.20 33.51
N GLY A 24 21.70 -6.16 32.83
CA GLY A 24 22.92 -5.51 33.35
C GLY A 24 24.22 -6.21 32.97
N GLY A 25 24.94 -5.64 31.99
CA GLY A 25 26.40 -5.73 31.93
C GLY A 25 27.03 -6.27 30.64
N HIS A 26 27.39 -5.34 29.76
CA HIS A 26 28.59 -5.31 28.88
C HIS A 26 28.87 -6.43 27.84
N GLU A 27 28.73 -6.00 26.59
CA GLU A 27 29.58 -6.20 25.40
C GLU A 27 29.65 -7.50 24.56
N GLN A 28 29.32 -7.25 23.28
CA GLN A 28 29.90 -7.79 22.04
C GLN A 28 29.64 -9.26 21.67
N THR A 29 28.52 -9.48 20.98
CA THR A 29 28.58 -9.77 19.53
C THR A 29 27.23 -9.43 18.90
N VAL A 30 27.08 -8.18 18.46
CA VAL A 30 25.93 -7.77 17.65
C VAL A 30 26.09 -8.47 16.30
N ALA A 31 25.34 -9.55 16.09
CA ALA A 31 25.06 -10.04 14.75
C ALA A 31 24.34 -8.90 14.00
N ASN A 32 25.10 -8.16 13.20
CA ASN A 32 24.63 -7.08 12.34
C ASN A 32 23.73 -7.63 11.23
N ASN A 33 22.54 -8.12 11.58
CA ASN A 33 21.41 -8.07 10.68
C ASN A 33 20.80 -6.68 10.83
N ILE A 34 21.49 -5.69 10.28
CA ILE A 34 20.88 -4.42 9.92
C ILE A 34 19.88 -4.77 8.82
N SER A 35 18.68 -5.21 9.20
CA SER A 35 17.50 -4.89 8.40
C SER A 35 17.51 -3.38 8.33
N LYS A 36 18.07 -2.84 7.24
CA LYS A 36 18.14 -1.42 6.97
C LYS A 36 16.68 -0.98 6.88
N VAL A 37 16.11 -0.58 8.01
CA VAL A 37 14.82 0.10 8.04
C VAL A 37 15.09 1.35 7.24
N ALA A 38 14.69 1.32 5.97
CA ALA A 38 14.81 2.47 5.10
C ALA A 38 13.95 3.55 5.73
N GLN A 39 14.61 4.45 6.46
CA GLN A 39 13.95 5.55 7.12
C GLN A 39 13.32 6.39 6.01
N ASP A 40 12.00 6.52 6.03
CA ASP A 40 11.28 7.24 4.99
C ASP A 40 11.62 8.73 5.15
N THR A 41 12.44 9.26 4.24
CA THR A 41 12.85 10.66 4.25
C THR A 41 11.88 11.54 3.47
N CYS A 42 10.89 10.95 2.80
CA CYS A 42 9.90 11.69 2.04
C CYS A 42 8.90 12.35 2.99
N GLN A 43 8.76 13.67 2.89
CA GLN A 43 7.70 14.37 3.59
C GLN A 43 6.36 14.06 2.92
N LEU A 44 5.42 13.48 3.69
CA LEU A 44 4.08 13.24 3.21
C LEU A 44 3.35 14.57 3.01
N ASP A 45 2.93 14.82 1.77
CA ASP A 45 2.13 15.98 1.39
C ASP A 45 0.92 15.49 0.57
N LEU A 46 -0.26 15.51 1.19
CA LEU A 46 -1.50 15.04 0.58
C LEU A 46 -2.02 16.01 -0.50
N GLY A 47 -1.78 17.32 -0.35
CA GLY A 47 -2.18 18.30 -1.35
C GLY A 47 -1.35 18.16 -2.62
N LYS A 48 -0.03 17.99 -2.46
CA LYS A 48 0.86 17.66 -3.59
C LYS A 48 0.49 16.32 -4.20
N ALA A 49 0.17 15.30 -3.39
CA ALA A 49 -0.24 13.99 -3.90
C ALA A 49 -1.54 14.03 -4.71
N GLN A 50 -2.54 14.81 -4.28
CA GLN A 50 -3.77 15.03 -5.03
C GLN A 50 -3.48 15.77 -6.36
N SER A 51 -2.63 16.80 -6.33
CA SER A 51 -2.23 17.51 -7.55
C SER A 51 -1.51 16.59 -8.54
N ILE A 52 -0.65 15.69 -8.05
CA ILE A 52 -0.01 14.65 -8.85
C ILE A 52 -1.08 13.74 -9.46
N GLU A 53 -1.99 13.19 -8.64
CA GLU A 53 -3.07 12.31 -9.08
C GLU A 53 -3.88 12.90 -10.25
N LEU A 54 -4.29 14.16 -10.13
CA LEU A 54 -4.97 14.92 -11.18
C LEU A 54 -4.08 15.10 -12.42
N HIS A 55 -2.81 15.43 -12.23
CA HIS A 55 -1.86 15.67 -13.33
C HIS A 55 -1.57 14.40 -14.15
N VAL A 56 -1.41 13.24 -13.50
CA VAL A 56 -1.28 11.96 -14.20
C VAL A 56 -2.61 11.44 -14.76
N GLY A 57 -3.73 11.98 -14.29
CA GLY A 57 -5.07 11.69 -14.81
C GLY A 57 -5.64 10.37 -14.32
N CYS A 58 -5.38 10.00 -13.04
CA CYS A 58 -5.94 8.78 -12.47
C CYS A 58 -7.48 8.88 -12.36
N ILE A 59 -8.03 10.04 -11.99
CA ILE A 59 -9.48 10.30 -11.94
C ILE A 59 -10.22 10.07 -13.25
N ASN A 60 -9.53 10.10 -14.40
CA ASN A 60 -10.18 9.90 -15.69
C ASN A 60 -10.70 8.46 -15.86
N CYS A 61 -10.21 7.53 -15.05
CA CYS A 61 -10.57 6.11 -15.12
C CYS A 61 -10.96 5.50 -13.78
N HIS A 62 -10.39 6.00 -12.69
CA HIS A 62 -10.71 5.57 -11.35
C HIS A 62 -11.65 6.58 -10.71
N THR A 63 -12.76 6.10 -10.17
CA THR A 63 -13.69 6.94 -9.41
C THR A 63 -13.52 6.70 -7.91
N TYR A 64 -13.83 7.75 -7.14
CA TYR A 64 -13.93 7.72 -5.69
C TYR A 64 -15.24 7.07 -5.20
N ASP A 65 -16.23 6.96 -6.08
CA ASP A 65 -17.52 6.34 -5.80
C ASP A 65 -17.41 4.82 -5.65
N GLU A 66 -18.47 4.21 -5.13
CA GLU A 66 -18.57 2.75 -5.03
C GLU A 66 -18.85 2.08 -6.39
N LYS A 67 -19.40 2.84 -7.34
CA LYS A 67 -19.71 2.33 -8.69
C LYS A 67 -18.53 2.57 -9.61
N ARG A 68 -18.08 1.53 -10.31
CA ARG A 68 -17.03 1.68 -11.33
C ARG A 68 -17.53 2.50 -12.52
N GLN A 69 -16.68 3.40 -13.02
CA GLN A 69 -16.93 4.12 -14.28
C GLN A 69 -16.84 3.18 -15.49
N PHE A 70 -15.87 2.26 -15.46
CA PHE A 70 -15.69 1.22 -16.47
C PHE A 70 -15.68 -0.13 -15.77
N ALA A 71 -16.44 -1.12 -16.27
CA ALA A 71 -16.65 -2.39 -15.58
C ALA A 71 -15.34 -3.12 -15.19
N GLN A 72 -14.33 -3.00 -16.05
CA GLN A 72 -13.01 -3.61 -15.91
C GLN A 72 -12.00 -2.76 -15.12
N VAL A 73 -12.31 -1.49 -14.83
CA VAL A 73 -11.41 -0.58 -14.11
C VAL A 73 -11.85 -0.47 -12.65
N PRO A 74 -10.97 -0.80 -11.69
CA PRO A 74 -11.32 -0.75 -10.28
C PRO A 74 -11.49 0.70 -9.77
N THR A 75 -12.29 0.90 -8.74
CA THR A 75 -12.43 2.21 -8.06
C THR A 75 -11.22 2.49 -7.17
N PHE A 76 -10.99 3.74 -6.76
CA PHE A 76 -9.92 4.06 -5.80
C PHE A 76 -10.07 3.28 -4.48
N LYS A 77 -11.30 3.02 -4.03
CA LYS A 77 -11.57 2.18 -2.86
C LYS A 77 -11.11 0.73 -3.06
N GLU A 78 -11.32 0.16 -4.24
CA GLU A 78 -10.86 -1.20 -4.55
C GLU A 78 -9.34 -1.28 -4.64
N ILE A 79 -8.72 -0.34 -5.35
CA ILE A 79 -7.25 -0.34 -5.56
C ILE A 79 -6.51 -0.07 -4.25
N SER A 80 -7.07 0.78 -3.40
CA SER A 80 -6.49 1.11 -2.09
C SER A 80 -6.48 -0.07 -1.10
N ASN A 81 -7.16 -1.18 -1.39
CA ASN A 81 -7.05 -2.42 -0.63
C ASN A 81 -5.83 -3.27 -0.98
N ILE A 82 -5.18 -2.99 -2.12
CA ILE A 82 -4.00 -3.73 -2.58
C ILE A 82 -2.79 -3.38 -1.71
N ASP A 83 -1.90 -4.34 -1.47
CA ASP A 83 -0.61 -4.10 -0.81
C ASP A 83 0.19 -2.97 -1.49
N SER A 84 0.88 -2.12 -0.73
CA SER A 84 1.55 -0.93 -1.26
C SER A 84 2.66 -1.25 -2.28
N LEU A 85 3.39 -2.35 -2.10
CA LEU A 85 4.41 -2.78 -3.06
C LEU A 85 3.76 -3.29 -4.35
N LYS A 86 2.67 -4.06 -4.22
CA LYS A 86 1.88 -4.49 -5.38
C LYS A 86 1.28 -3.31 -6.13
N LEU A 87 0.76 -2.31 -5.42
CA LEU A 87 0.21 -1.09 -6.01
C LEU A 87 1.29 -0.27 -6.73
N SER A 88 2.46 -0.12 -6.13
CA SER A 88 3.60 0.54 -6.78
C SER A 88 4.02 -0.17 -8.07
N ASN A 89 4.12 -1.49 -8.06
CA ASN A 89 4.41 -2.27 -9.26
C ASN A 89 3.28 -2.16 -10.30
N PHE A 90 2.02 -2.12 -9.86
CA PHE A 90 0.86 -1.98 -10.72
C PHE A 90 0.89 -0.65 -11.50
N ILE A 91 1.14 0.46 -10.79
CA ILE A 91 1.13 1.81 -11.38
C ILE A 91 2.40 2.07 -12.19
N PHE A 92 3.59 1.86 -11.61
CA PHE A 92 4.84 2.37 -12.18
C PHE A 92 5.63 1.36 -13.02
N LYS A 93 5.52 0.05 -12.73
CA LYS A 93 6.30 -0.98 -13.46
C LYS A 93 5.50 -1.63 -14.56
N THR A 94 4.36 -2.20 -14.19
CA THR A 94 3.50 -2.93 -15.12
C THR A 94 2.56 -2.02 -15.90
N ARG A 95 2.44 -0.74 -15.47
CA ARG A 95 1.59 0.29 -16.08
C ARG A 95 0.20 -0.27 -16.38
N HIS A 96 -0.41 -0.85 -15.36
CA HIS A 96 -1.74 -1.44 -15.43
C HIS A 96 -1.84 -2.57 -16.49
N ASN A 97 -0.75 -3.30 -16.77
CA ASN A 97 -0.73 -4.46 -17.68
C ASN A 97 -1.38 -4.22 -19.05
N GLY A 98 -1.21 -3.03 -19.63
CA GLY A 98 -1.75 -2.71 -20.95
C GLY A 98 -3.26 -2.44 -20.99
N TYR A 99 -3.92 -2.25 -19.84
CA TYR A 99 -5.29 -1.69 -19.78
C TYR A 99 -5.38 -0.34 -20.52
N PHE A 100 -4.30 0.44 -20.50
CA PHE A 100 -4.18 1.69 -21.24
C PHE A 100 -4.19 1.54 -22.77
N LEU A 101 -3.94 0.35 -23.31
CA LEU A 101 -3.78 0.09 -24.74
C LEU A 101 -4.94 -0.69 -25.35
N LYS A 102 -5.75 -1.38 -24.52
CA LYS A 102 -6.78 -2.32 -25.02
C LYS A 102 -8.12 -1.68 -25.33
N ASP A 103 -8.47 -0.59 -24.66
CA ASP A 103 -9.70 0.16 -24.94
C ASP A 103 -9.33 1.57 -25.41
N THR A 104 -9.71 1.92 -26.64
CA THR A 104 -9.52 3.26 -27.22
C THR A 104 -10.15 4.38 -26.37
N ILE A 105 -11.05 4.03 -25.46
CA ILE A 105 -11.72 4.96 -24.54
C ILE A 105 -10.81 5.34 -23.35
N LEU A 106 -9.84 4.49 -22.98
CA LEU A 106 -8.91 4.71 -21.88
C LEU A 106 -7.58 5.34 -22.34
N LEU A 107 -7.48 5.82 -23.59
CA LEU A 107 -6.21 6.29 -24.17
C LEU A 107 -5.68 7.62 -23.61
N ASN A 108 -6.46 8.33 -22.78
CA ASN A 108 -6.10 9.66 -22.31
C ASN A 108 -5.37 9.64 -20.95
N HIS A 109 -4.42 8.73 -20.79
CA HIS A 109 -3.52 8.70 -19.63
C HIS A 109 -2.17 9.30 -19.96
N ASN A 110 -1.71 10.16 -19.08
CA ASN A 110 -0.42 10.82 -19.23
C ASN A 110 0.70 9.91 -18.71
N ASN A 111 0.97 8.82 -19.41
CA ASN A 111 2.08 7.90 -19.09
C ASN A 111 3.43 8.61 -19.01
N LYS A 112 3.61 9.69 -19.79
CA LYS A 112 4.79 10.55 -19.70
C LYS A 112 4.88 11.25 -18.34
N ALA A 113 3.76 11.74 -17.82
CA ALA A 113 3.74 12.35 -16.48
C ALA A 113 4.00 11.34 -15.36
N LEU A 114 3.59 10.07 -15.50
CA LEU A 114 3.97 9.03 -14.53
C LEU A 114 5.50 8.82 -14.51
N ASP A 115 6.13 8.88 -15.69
CA ASP A 115 7.57 8.68 -15.85
C ASP A 115 8.41 9.85 -15.31
N THR A 116 7.82 11.05 -15.18
CA THR A 116 8.51 12.22 -14.62
C THR A 116 8.49 12.30 -13.10
N LEU A 117 7.69 11.46 -12.42
CA LEU A 117 7.58 11.52 -10.96
C LEU A 117 8.87 11.07 -10.29
N ASP A 118 9.31 11.82 -9.28
CA ASP A 118 10.39 11.39 -8.40
C ASP A 118 9.94 10.29 -7.41
N GLU A 119 10.88 9.69 -6.68
CA GLU A 119 10.56 8.60 -5.75
C GLU A 119 9.65 9.02 -4.58
N CYS A 120 9.75 10.27 -4.11
CA CYS A 120 8.87 10.80 -3.07
C CYS A 120 7.48 11.10 -3.61
N GLU A 121 7.38 11.61 -4.84
CA GLU A 121 6.10 11.84 -5.53
C GLU A 121 5.36 10.53 -5.78
N LYS A 122 6.07 9.49 -6.24
CA LYS A 122 5.52 8.14 -6.36
C LYS A 122 4.97 7.63 -5.02
N ARG A 123 5.73 7.81 -3.94
CA ARG A 123 5.31 7.38 -2.58
C ARG A 123 4.09 8.17 -2.09
N ASN A 124 4.09 9.48 -2.27
CA ASN A 124 2.98 10.34 -1.88
C ASN A 124 1.71 9.98 -2.66
N LEU A 125 1.82 9.71 -3.97
CA LEU A 125 0.71 9.21 -4.77
C LEU A 125 0.18 7.86 -4.27
N ILE A 126 1.07 6.91 -3.96
CA ILE A 126 0.67 5.62 -3.38
C ILE A 126 -0.05 5.81 -2.05
N TYR A 127 0.49 6.65 -1.16
CA TYR A 127 -0.14 6.94 0.12
C TYR A 127 -1.52 7.56 -0.06
N PHE A 128 -1.64 8.54 -0.97
CA PHE A 128 -2.90 9.18 -1.29
C PHE A 128 -3.94 8.18 -1.80
N ILE A 129 -3.59 7.30 -2.74
CA ILE A 129 -4.49 6.24 -3.19
C ILE A 129 -4.89 5.35 -2.02
N LYS A 130 -3.93 4.88 -1.22
CA LYS A 130 -4.19 4.04 -0.03
C LYS A 130 -5.07 4.72 1.02
N SER A 131 -5.09 6.05 1.07
CA SER A 131 -5.94 6.81 2.00
C SER A 131 -7.43 6.69 1.70
N ASN A 132 -7.83 6.31 0.49
CA ASN A 132 -9.24 6.19 0.08
C ASN A 132 -10.00 5.05 0.77
N ASN A 133 -9.30 4.09 1.38
CA ASN A 133 -9.93 3.07 2.24
C ASN A 133 -9.66 3.30 3.74
N ARG A 134 -9.05 4.44 4.10
CA ARG A 134 -8.83 4.81 5.49
C ARG A 134 -9.86 5.88 5.87
N HIS A 135 -10.37 5.82 7.08
CA HIS A 135 -11.05 6.96 7.70
C HIS A 135 -10.00 8.03 8.04
N ILE A 136 -9.41 8.65 7.02
CA ILE A 136 -8.61 9.85 7.17
C ILE A 136 -9.58 11.02 6.95
N PRO A 137 -9.58 12.06 7.81
CA PRO A 137 -10.38 13.25 7.58
C PRO A 137 -10.10 13.77 6.18
N GLN A 138 -11.11 13.71 5.31
CA GLN A 138 -11.04 14.19 3.94
C GLN A 138 -10.93 15.71 3.97
N VAL A 139 -9.73 16.22 4.19
CA VAL A 139 -9.43 17.62 3.88
C VAL A 139 -9.42 17.67 2.36
N LEU A 140 -10.46 18.27 1.78
CA LEU A 140 -10.77 18.39 0.35
C LEU A 140 -11.60 17.23 -0.23
N LYS A 141 -12.86 17.15 0.21
CA LYS A 141 -13.93 16.80 -0.74
C LYS A 141 -13.83 17.78 -1.91
N VAL A 142 -13.54 17.26 -3.10
CA VAL A 142 -13.74 17.98 -4.35
C VAL A 142 -15.20 18.43 -4.36
N PRO A 143 -15.52 19.70 -4.67
CA PRO A 143 -16.91 20.11 -4.81
C PRO A 143 -17.54 19.23 -5.88
N GLU A 144 -18.60 18.50 -5.51
CA GLU A 144 -19.52 17.88 -6.47
C GLU A 144 -19.90 18.99 -7.46
N SER A 145 -19.42 18.87 -8.70
CA SER A 145 -19.76 19.79 -9.77
C SER A 145 -21.27 19.77 -9.90
N GLY A 146 -21.88 20.94 -9.68
CA GLY A 146 -23.31 21.16 -9.60
C GLY A 146 -24.11 20.44 -10.68
N GLU A 147 -25.14 19.73 -10.20
CA GLU A 147 -26.31 19.38 -10.96
C GLU A 147 -27.18 20.63 -11.07
N ASP A 148 -26.98 21.40 -12.14
CA ASP A 148 -27.96 22.37 -12.64
C ASP A 148 -28.21 22.05 -14.13
N ARG A 149 -29.30 21.31 -14.37
CA ARG A 149 -30.05 21.31 -15.63
C ARG A 149 -31.54 21.20 -15.34
#